data_AF-A0A535I4Y6-F1
#
_entry.id   AF-A0A535I4Y6-F1
#
_cell.length_a   1.000
_cell.length_b   1.000
_cell.length_c   1.000
_cell.angle_alpha   90.00
_cell.angle_beta   90.00
_cell.angle_gamma   90.00
#
_symmetry.space_group_name_H-M   'P 1'
#
loop_
_entity.id
_entity.type
_entity.pdbx_description
1 polymer ?
#
loop_
_entity_poly.entity_id
_entity_poly.type
_entity_poly.pdbx_seq_one_letter_code
_entity_poly.pdbx_strand_id
1 'polypeptide(L)'
;MIKAEGSGRHEAVFVLLLMQSLFWLIAGISAIPFALAGEVFMAPLALVTMLLALLTCLVGIGALWRRRWARASAIAIEAACLFGSAVLLLLPLGFNRGPVSLMVNVLLPVAVILLVRKSDAVSA
;
A
#
# COMPACT_ATOMS: atom_id res chain seq x y z
N MET A 1 12.15 9.09 -31.19
CA MET A 1 11.18 9.28 -30.09
C MET A 1 11.57 8.37 -28.94
N ILE A 2 11.75 8.95 -27.75
CA ILE A 2 12.52 8.40 -26.64
C ILE A 2 11.73 7.33 -25.89
N LYS A 3 12.44 6.24 -25.55
CA LYS A 3 12.07 5.10 -24.71
C LYS A 3 11.88 5.52 -23.24
N ALA A 4 11.05 6.53 -22.99
CA ALA A 4 10.83 7.13 -21.66
C ALA A 4 9.75 6.39 -20.83
N GLU A 5 8.82 5.69 -21.48
CA GLU A 5 7.68 5.05 -20.79
C GLU A 5 8.10 3.91 -19.84
N GLY A 6 9.26 3.29 -20.07
CA GLY A 6 9.76 2.21 -19.24
C GLY A 6 10.34 2.65 -17.89
N SER A 7 10.93 3.85 -17.81
CA SER A 7 11.56 4.36 -16.56
C SER A 7 10.52 4.95 -15.62
N GLY A 8 9.70 5.88 -16.11
CA GLY A 8 8.73 6.61 -15.28
C GLY A 8 7.68 5.72 -14.63
N ARG A 9 7.39 4.54 -15.20
CA ARG A 9 6.39 3.62 -14.65
C ARG A 9 6.87 2.91 -13.38
N HIS A 10 8.13 2.49 -13.32
CA HIS A 10 8.68 1.84 -12.12
C HIS A 10 8.85 2.86 -10.99
N GLU A 11 9.23 4.09 -11.34
CA GLU A 11 9.27 5.23 -10.43
C GLU A 11 7.86 5.55 -9.89
N ALA A 12 6.83 5.57 -10.74
CA ALA A 12 5.45 5.78 -10.31
C ALA A 12 4.95 4.70 -9.33
N VAL A 13 5.22 3.42 -9.62
CA VAL A 13 4.89 2.31 -8.72
C VAL A 13 5.63 2.46 -7.38
N PHE A 14 6.92 2.81 -7.42
CA PHE A 14 7.70 3.08 -6.21
C PHE A 14 7.10 4.22 -5.39
N VAL A 15 6.78 5.35 -6.01
CA VAL A 15 6.21 6.51 -5.31
C VAL A 15 4.86 6.17 -4.68
N LEU A 16 4.00 5.43 -5.37
CA LEU A 16 2.70 5.01 -4.82
C LEU A 16 2.87 4.05 -3.64
N LEU A 17 3.75 3.05 -3.74
CA LEU A 17 4.05 2.14 -2.64
C LEU A 17 4.74 2.86 -1.47
N LEU A 18 5.56 3.85 -1.74
CA LEU A 18 6.19 4.69 -0.71
C LEU A 18 5.15 5.52 0.02
N MET A 19 4.23 6.18 -0.70
CA MET A 19 3.10 6.88 -0.09
C MET A 19 2.25 5.96 0.78
N GLN A 20 1.91 4.76 0.27
CA GLN A 20 1.17 3.76 1.03
C GLN A 20 1.92 3.33 2.31
N SER A 21 3.23 3.08 2.20
CA SER A 21 4.09 2.79 3.36
C SER A 21 4.06 3.91 4.39
N LEU A 22 4.07 5.18 3.97
CA LEU A 22 4.01 6.31 4.89
C LEU A 22 2.65 6.38 5.59
N PHE A 23 1.55 6.11 4.89
CA PHE A 23 0.22 6.05 5.52
C PHE A 23 0.14 4.93 6.57
N TRP A 24 0.67 3.75 6.26
CA TRP A 24 0.80 2.66 7.24
C TRP A 24 1.65 3.08 8.45
N LEU A 25 2.79 3.73 8.22
CA LEU A 25 3.66 4.18 9.30
C LEU A 25 2.97 5.21 10.20
N ILE A 26 2.33 6.22 9.61
CA ILE A 26 1.59 7.24 10.35
C ILE A 26 0.47 6.58 11.16
N ALA A 27 -0.32 5.68 10.57
CA ALA A 27 -1.38 4.95 11.27
C ALA A 27 -0.82 4.14 12.46
N GLY A 28 0.32 3.47 12.28
CA GLY A 28 0.96 2.69 13.33
C GLY A 28 1.47 3.55 14.48
N ILE A 29 2.13 4.67 14.18
CA ILE A 29 2.58 5.65 15.19
C ILE A 29 1.37 6.23 15.93
N SER A 30 0.31 6.59 15.21
CA SER A 30 -0.92 7.13 15.79
C SER A 30 -1.64 6.16 16.72
N ALA A 31 -1.42 4.84 16.61
CA ALA A 31 -1.97 3.84 17.51
C ALA A 31 -1.20 3.75 18.86
N ILE A 32 0.04 4.25 18.94
CA ILE A 32 0.87 4.17 20.15
C ILE A 32 0.25 4.89 21.36
N PRO A 33 -0.29 6.13 21.25
CA PRO A 33 -0.96 6.79 22.37
C PRO A 33 -2.12 5.98 22.94
N PHE A 34 -2.91 5.32 22.10
CA PHE A 34 -4.04 4.48 22.54
C PHE A 34 -3.56 3.22 23.26
N ALA A 35 -2.47 2.62 22.77
CA ALA A 35 -1.82 1.50 23.46
C ALA A 35 -1.33 1.90 24.86
N LEU A 36 -0.71 3.08 24.99
CA LEU A 36 -0.27 3.64 26.26
C LEU A 36 -1.44 4.02 27.19
N ALA A 37 -2.60 4.36 26.63
CA ALA A 37 -3.83 4.63 27.36
C ALA A 37 -4.53 3.36 27.90
N GLY A 38 -3.96 2.17 27.66
CA GLY A 38 -4.45 0.90 28.20
C GLY A 38 -5.29 0.08 27.21
N GLU A 39 -5.41 0.50 25.94
CA GLU A 39 -6.06 -0.32 24.91
C GLU A 39 -5.14 -1.46 24.47
N VAL A 40 -5.30 -2.62 25.11
CA VAL A 40 -4.40 -3.80 24.97
C VAL A 40 -4.20 -4.24 23.52
N PHE A 41 -5.20 -4.08 22.66
CA PHE A 41 -5.11 -4.47 21.25
C PHE A 41 -4.39 -3.45 20.36
N MET A 42 -4.18 -2.22 20.81
CA MET A 42 -3.54 -1.18 20.01
C MET A 42 -2.04 -1.36 19.90
N ALA A 43 -1.37 -1.94 20.91
CA ALA A 43 0.07 -2.23 20.86
C ALA A 43 0.44 -3.24 19.75
N PRO A 44 -0.15 -4.45 19.69
CA PRO A 44 0.13 -5.38 18.61
C PRO A 44 -0.35 -4.84 17.25
N LEU A 45 -1.47 -4.11 17.22
CA LEU A 45 -1.95 -3.46 16.00
C LEU A 45 -0.91 -2.45 15.47
N ALA A 46 -0.38 -1.57 16.33
CA ALA A 46 0.65 -0.59 15.96
C ALA A 46 1.88 -1.29 15.37
N LEU A 47 2.36 -2.36 16.02
CA LEU A 47 3.50 -3.14 15.56
C LEU A 47 3.24 -3.78 14.19
N VAL A 48 2.10 -4.46 14.02
CA VAL A 48 1.73 -5.11 12.75
C VAL A 48 1.61 -4.06 11.63
N THR A 49 1.02 -2.91 11.94
CA THR A 49 0.85 -1.78 11.01
C THR A 49 2.21 -1.21 10.58
N MET A 50 3.16 -1.08 11.49
CA MET A 50 4.55 -0.67 11.18
C MET A 50 5.32 -1.72 10.37
N LEU A 51 5.11 -3.01 10.64
CA LEU A 51 5.71 -4.09 9.83
C LEU A 51 5.15 -4.10 8.41
N LEU A 52 3.85 -3.85 8.24
CA LEU A 52 3.21 -3.65 6.93
C LEU A 52 3.79 -2.45 6.19
N ALA A 53 4.04 -1.33 6.89
CA ALA A 53 4.71 -0.17 6.32
C ALA A 53 6.10 -0.57 5.78
N LEU A 54 6.93 -1.21 6.61
CA LEU A 54 8.26 -1.65 6.23
C LEU A 54 8.23 -2.59 5.02
N LEU A 55 7.35 -3.60 5.04
CA LEU A 55 7.19 -4.54 3.94
C LEU A 55 6.82 -3.82 2.64
N THR A 56 5.87 -2.89 2.69
CA THR A 56 5.43 -2.11 1.52
C THR A 56 6.57 -1.27 0.95
N CYS A 57 7.38 -0.65 1.83
CA CYS A 57 8.58 0.09 1.43
C CYS A 57 9.61 -0.81 0.73
N LEU A 58 9.92 -1.98 1.31
CA LEU A 58 10.85 -2.95 0.73
C LEU A 58 10.37 -3.46 -0.64
N VAL A 59 9.07 -3.69 -0.79
CA VAL A 59 8.45 -4.06 -2.07
C VAL A 59 8.55 -2.90 -3.07
N GLY A 60 8.34 -1.65 -2.64
CA GLY A 60 8.57 -0.46 -3.45
C GLY A 60 10.01 -0.38 -3.97
N ILE A 61 11.01 -0.54 -3.09
CA ILE A 61 12.43 -0.55 -3.46
C ILE A 61 12.71 -1.70 -4.44
N GLY A 62 12.16 -2.89 -4.18
CA GLY A 62 12.28 -4.04 -5.06
C GLY A 62 11.65 -3.82 -6.44
N ALA A 63 10.54 -3.08 -6.51
CA ALA A 63 9.88 -2.70 -7.75
C ALA A 63 10.72 -1.70 -8.55
N LEU A 64 11.36 -0.73 -7.87
CA LEU A 64 12.31 0.21 -8.49
C LEU A 64 13.50 -0.53 -9.11
N TRP A 65 14.05 -1.52 -8.41
CA TRP A 65 15.12 -2.40 -8.92
C TRP A 65 14.64 -3.50 -9.89
N ARG A 66 13.38 -3.47 -10.33
CA ARG A 66 12.81 -4.40 -11.32
C ARG A 66 12.91 -5.88 -10.93
N ARG A 67 12.92 -6.20 -9.63
CA ARG A 67 12.94 -7.59 -9.16
C ARG A 67 11.60 -8.27 -9.44
N ARG A 68 11.65 -9.48 -10.00
CA ARG A 68 10.43 -10.26 -10.35
C ARG A 68 9.59 -10.59 -9.11
N TRP A 69 10.21 -10.88 -7.98
CA TRP A 69 9.48 -11.20 -6.73
C TRP A 69 8.71 -10.00 -6.18
N ALA A 70 9.24 -8.78 -6.34
CA ALA A 70 8.57 -7.56 -5.88
C ALA A 70 7.23 -7.32 -6.59
N ARG A 71 7.08 -7.78 -7.83
CA ARG A 71 5.82 -7.68 -8.58
C ARG A 71 4.74 -8.56 -7.96
N ALA A 72 5.06 -9.83 -7.71
CA ALA A 72 4.14 -10.77 -7.07
C ALA A 72 3.75 -10.30 -5.67
N SER A 73 4.72 -9.82 -4.88
CA SER A 73 4.48 -9.28 -3.54
C SER A 73 3.63 -8.01 -3.57
N ALA A 74 3.86 -7.09 -4.51
CA ALA A 74 3.03 -5.89 -4.66
C ALA A 74 1.58 -6.26 -4.95
N ILE A 75 1.32 -7.16 -5.91
CA ILE A 75 -0.04 -7.61 -6.22
C ILE A 75 -0.71 -8.27 -5.01
N ALA A 76 0.03 -9.10 -4.26
CA ALA A 76 -0.52 -9.77 -3.07
C ALA A 76 -0.87 -8.77 -1.96
N ILE A 77 0.01 -7.79 -1.69
CA ILE A 77 -0.23 -6.74 -0.69
C ILE A 77 -1.45 -5.89 -1.08
N GLU A 78 -1.52 -5.45 -2.34
CA GLU A 78 -2.62 -4.61 -2.79
C GLU A 78 -3.95 -5.36 -2.83
N ALA A 79 -3.95 -6.65 -3.17
CA ALA A 79 -5.13 -7.49 -3.08
C ALA A 79 -5.62 -7.64 -1.63
N ALA A 80 -4.70 -7.82 -0.69
CA ALA A 80 -5.03 -7.85 0.75
C ALA A 80 -5.55 -6.49 1.23
N CYS A 81 -4.97 -5.37 0.77
CA CYS A 81 -5.46 -4.04 1.08
C CYS A 81 -6.89 -3.84 0.55
N LEU A 82 -7.16 -4.15 -0.73
CA LEU A 82 -8.49 -4.06 -1.32
C LEU A 82 -9.51 -4.92 -0.61
N PHE A 83 -9.14 -6.14 -0.21
CA PHE A 83 -10.00 -7.01 0.58
C PHE A 83 -10.31 -6.39 1.94
N GLY A 84 -9.30 -5.91 2.66
CA GLY A 84 -9.46 -5.22 3.94
C GLY A 84 -10.34 -3.98 3.81
N SER A 85 -10.13 -3.17 2.77
CA SER A 85 -10.94 -2.00 2.46
C SER A 85 -12.38 -2.35 2.12
N ALA A 86 -12.62 -3.44 1.39
CA ALA A 86 -13.98 -3.92 1.11
C ALA A 86 -14.69 -4.33 2.41
N VAL A 87 -14.03 -5.08 3.29
CA VAL A 87 -14.57 -5.43 4.62
C VAL A 87 -14.89 -4.17 5.43
N LEU A 88 -13.97 -3.20 5.43
CA LEU A 88 -14.11 -1.93 6.14
C LEU A 88 -15.22 -1.02 5.58
N LEU A 89 -15.50 -1.06 4.28
CA LEU A 89 -16.58 -0.32 3.63
C LEU A 89 -17.95 -0.98 3.81
N LEU A 90 -17.98 -2.31 3.94
CA LEU A 90 -19.19 -3.08 4.26
C LEU A 90 -19.61 -2.90 5.72
N LEU A 91 -18.66 -2.65 6.62
CA LEU A 91 -18.94 -2.27 7.99
C LEU A 91 -19.50 -0.84 8.03
N PRO A 92 -20.59 -0.56 8.78
CA PRO A 92 -21.20 0.77 8.87
C PRO A 92 -20.37 1.72 9.77
N LEU A 93 -19.07 1.83 9.52
CA LEU A 93 -18.16 2.74 10.20
C LEU A 93 -18.11 4.06 9.42
N GLY A 94 -18.75 5.10 9.97
CA GLY A 94 -18.92 6.41 9.31
C GLY A 94 -17.62 7.08 8.85
N PHE A 95 -16.47 6.69 9.40
CA PHE A 95 -15.16 7.26 9.07
C PHE A 95 -14.60 6.83 7.70
N ASN A 96 -15.13 5.76 7.08
CA ASN A 96 -14.54 5.17 5.86
C ASN A 96 -15.08 5.71 4.52
N ARG A 97 -15.99 6.69 4.53
CA ARG A 97 -16.59 7.22 3.28
C ARG A 97 -16.01 8.55 2.81
N GLY A 98 -15.02 9.10 3.51
CA GLY A 98 -14.35 10.33 3.11
C GLY A 98 -13.57 10.17 1.79
N PRO A 99 -13.39 11.26 1.01
CA PRO A 99 -12.67 11.20 -0.27
C PRO A 99 -11.23 10.71 -0.12
N VAL A 100 -10.53 11.14 0.95
CA VAL A 100 -9.18 10.68 1.26
C VAL A 100 -9.16 9.18 1.56
N SER A 101 -10.17 8.67 2.29
CA SER A 101 -10.26 7.23 2.57
C SER A 101 -10.41 6.43 1.27
N LEU A 102 -11.28 6.84 0.34
CA LEU A 102 -11.42 6.17 -0.95
C LEU A 102 -10.15 6.24 -1.81
N MET A 103 -9.44 7.37 -1.79
CA MET A 103 -8.17 7.51 -2.52
C MET A 103 -7.09 6.54 -2.00
N VAL A 104 -6.94 6.44 -0.68
CA VAL A 104 -5.88 5.62 -0.07
C VAL A 104 -6.24 4.14 -0.04
N ASN A 105 -7.51 3.81 0.23
CA ASN A 105 -7.95 2.43 0.43
C ASN A 105 -8.38 1.72 -0.87
N VAL A 106 -8.69 2.46 -1.93
CA VAL A 106 -9.18 1.86 -3.19
C VAL A 106 -8.37 2.34 -4.39
N LEU A 107 -8.29 3.66 -4.60
CA LEU A 107 -7.73 4.19 -5.84
C LEU A 107 -6.23 3.91 -5.96
N LEU A 108 -5.47 4.10 -4.87
CA LEU A 108 -4.04 3.81 -4.82
C LEU A 108 -3.74 2.33 -5.07
N PRO A 109 -4.36 1.37 -4.34
CA PRO A 109 -4.14 -0.06 -4.61
C PRO A 109 -4.45 -0.49 -6.04
N VAL A 110 -5.57 0.00 -6.59
CA VAL A 110 -5.96 -0.28 -7.98
C VAL A 110 -4.91 0.29 -8.94
N ALA A 111 -4.45 1.52 -8.73
CA ALA A 111 -3.42 2.13 -9.56
C ALA A 111 -2.12 1.32 -9.55
N VAL A 112 -1.66 0.86 -8.39
CA VAL A 112 -0.47 0.02 -8.26
C VAL A 112 -0.65 -1.29 -9.04
N ILE A 113 -1.77 -1.99 -8.87
CA ILE A 113 -2.06 -3.24 -9.61
C ILE A 113 -2.04 -3.02 -11.13
N LEU A 114 -2.69 -1.96 -11.61
CA LEU A 114 -2.74 -1.65 -13.05
C LEU A 114 -1.35 -1.32 -13.61
N LEU A 115 -0.55 -0.54 -12.89
CA LEU A 115 0.81 -0.18 -13.30
C LEU A 115 1.76 -1.38 -13.30
N VAL A 116 1.64 -2.27 -12.31
CA VAL A 116 2.43 -3.51 -12.25
C VAL A 116 2.02 -4.45 -13.39
N ARG A 117 0.73 -4.73 -13.59
CA ARG A 117 0.25 -5.64 -14.67
C ARG A 117 0.59 -5.14 -16.07
N LYS A 118 0.43 -3.83 -16.33
CA LYS A 118 0.80 -3.23 -17.62
C LYS A 118 2.32 -3.31 -17.86
N SER A 119 3.12 -3.49 -16.81
CA SER A 119 4.55 -3.76 -16.96
C SER A 119 4.87 -5.14 -17.51
N ASP A 120 4.01 -6.12 -17.22
CA ASP A 120 4.18 -7.50 -17.69
C ASP A 120 3.83 -7.60 -19.18
N ALA A 121 2.77 -6.93 -19.62
CA ALA A 121 2.34 -6.91 -21.04
C ALA A 121 3.34 -6.26 -22.00
N VAL A 122 4.24 -5.40 -21.52
CA VAL A 122 5.26 -4.71 -22.34
C VAL A 122 6.60 -5.47 -22.34
N SER A 123 6.78 -6.43 -21.42
CA SER A 123 8.02 -7.22 -21.28
C SER A 123 7.91 -8.63 -21.85
N ALA A 124 6.74 -9.03 -22.34
CA ALA A 124 6.46 -10.27 -23.06
C ALA A 124 6.49 -10.00 -24.58
#